data_AF-A0A2S9HJ97-F1
#
_entry.id   AF-A0A2S9HJ97-F1
#
_cell.length_a   1.000
_cell.length_b   1.000
_cell.length_c   1.000
_cell.angle_alpha   90.00
_cell.angle_beta   90.00
_cell.angle_gamma   90.00
#
_symmetry.space_group_name_H-M   'P 1'
#
loop_
_entity.id
_entity.type
_entity.pdbx_description
1 polymer ?
#
loop_
_entity_poly.entity_id
_entity_poly.type
_entity_poly.pdbx_seq_one_letter_code
_entity_poly.pdbx_strand_id
1 'polypeptide(L)'
;MKRTPEFILGLIGGIFGVIGSLIISMIAITVLDGDIDYKALTYYSILLIIQIGLLVLACSVNKVNNIVYGLCMILLPLVTLVMSLFLLFIPVILQIISGGFAFRPLKQESK
;
A
#
# COMPACT_ATOMS: atom_id res chain seq x y z
N MET A 1 -5.23 14.39 15.58
CA MET A 1 -4.30 13.65 14.69
C MET A 1 -3.29 14.65 14.16
N LYS A 2 -1.98 14.51 14.42
CA LYS A 2 -0.96 15.48 13.92
C LYS A 2 -0.63 15.28 12.43
N ARG A 3 -0.92 14.08 11.90
CA ARG A 3 -0.62 13.64 10.52
C ARG A 3 -1.86 13.22 9.74
N THR A 4 -2.85 14.11 9.70
CA THR A 4 -4.15 13.87 9.03
C THR A 4 -4.01 13.62 7.52
N PRO A 5 -3.22 14.38 6.74
CA PRO A 5 -3.10 14.14 5.30
C PRO A 5 -2.35 12.84 4.98
N GLU A 6 -1.29 12.50 5.72
CA GLU A 6 -0.59 11.22 5.55
C GLU A 6 -1.54 10.04 5.82
N PHE A 7 -2.31 10.14 6.91
CA PHE A 7 -3.28 9.12 7.29
C PHE A 7 -4.35 8.90 6.22
N ILE A 8 -5.02 9.97 5.75
CA ILE A 8 -6.11 9.84 4.78
C ILE A 8 -5.61 9.28 3.46
N LEU A 9 -4.50 9.80 2.93
CA LEU A 9 -3.93 9.31 1.67
C LEU A 9 -3.45 7.87 1.76
N GLY A 10 -2.79 7.52 2.87
CA GLY A 10 -2.33 6.16 3.13
C GLY A 10 -3.48 5.17 3.31
N LEU A 11 -4.56 5.60 3.98
CA LEU A 11 -5.75 4.79 4.21
C LEU A 11 -6.52 4.54 2.92
N ILE A 12 -6.78 5.59 2.13
CA ILE A 12 -7.47 5.46 0.83
C ILE A 12 -6.62 4.57 -0.10
N GLY A 13 -5.32 4.86 -0.22
CA GLY A 13 -4.41 4.03 -1.01
C GLY A 13 -4.37 2.58 -0.55
N GLY A 14 -4.30 2.32 0.75
CA GLY A 14 -4.34 0.98 1.33
C GLY A 14 -5.65 0.23 1.05
N ILE A 15 -6.82 0.87 1.23
CA ILE A 15 -8.13 0.26 0.99
C ILE A 15 -8.27 -0.11 -0.50
N PHE A 16 -7.98 0.83 -1.40
CA PHE A 16 -8.02 0.55 -2.84
C PHE A 16 -7.00 -0.52 -3.24
N GLY A 17 -5.82 -0.54 -2.61
CA GLY A 17 -4.78 -1.54 -2.84
C GLY A 17 -5.22 -2.96 -2.46
N VAL A 18 -5.87 -3.11 -1.30
CA VAL A 18 -6.43 -4.40 -0.85
C VAL A 18 -7.55 -4.86 -1.77
N ILE A 19 -8.51 -3.97 -2.09
CA ILE A 19 -9.62 -4.30 -2.99
C ILE A 19 -9.10 -4.72 -4.36
N GLY A 20 -8.17 -3.96 -4.95
CA GLY A 20 -7.56 -4.28 -6.22
C GLY A 20 -6.83 -5.62 -6.20
N SER A 21 -6.09 -5.92 -5.13
CA SER A 21 -5.38 -7.19 -4.97
C SER A 21 -6.32 -8.39 -4.86
N LEU A 22 -7.48 -8.23 -4.22
CA LEU A 22 -8.52 -9.27 -4.16
C LEU A 22 -9.13 -9.54 -5.53
N ILE A 23 -9.44 -8.49 -6.30
CA ILE A 23 -9.99 -8.62 -7.65
C ILE A 23 -9.01 -9.37 -8.56
N ILE A 24 -7.72 -8.99 -8.53
CA ILE A 24 -6.68 -9.66 -9.32
C ILE A 24 -6.56 -11.14 -8.91
N SER A 25 -6.60 -11.43 -7.61
CA SER A 25 -6.56 -12.81 -7.11
C SER A 25 -7.75 -13.63 -7.59
N MET A 26 -8.96 -13.05 -7.61
CA MET A 26 -10.15 -13.73 -8.14
C MET A 26 -10.04 -13.98 -9.65
N ILE A 27 -9.59 -13.00 -10.43
CA ILE A 27 -9.37 -13.15 -11.87
C ILE A 27 -8.35 -14.27 -12.14
N ALA A 28 -7.27 -14.32 -11.36
CA ALA A 28 -6.25 -15.35 -11.49
C ALA A 28 -6.80 -16.77 -11.24
N ILE A 29 -7.80 -16.92 -10.37
CA ILE A 29 -8.46 -18.20 -10.10
C ILE A 29 -9.48 -18.55 -11.20
N THR A 30 -10.19 -17.56 -11.76
CA THR A 30 -11.28 -17.83 -12.72
C THR A 30 -10.83 -17.90 -14.18
N VAL A 31 -9.73 -17.24 -14.55
CA VAL A 31 -9.20 -17.22 -15.94
C VAL A 31 -8.26 -18.40 -16.21
N LEU A 32 -7.70 -19.00 -15.17
CA LEU A 32 -6.95 -20.24 -15.30
C LEU A 32 -7.92 -21.41 -15.38
N ASP A 33 -8.03 -21.95 -16.57
CA ASP A 33 -8.99 -22.96 -17.01
C ASP A 33 -8.77 -24.30 -16.27
N GLY A 34 -9.23 -24.39 -15.02
CA GLY A 34 -9.25 -25.61 -14.21
C GLY A 34 -7.92 -26.05 -13.58
N ASP A 35 -6.78 -25.53 -14.06
CA ASP A 35 -5.46 -25.82 -13.48
C ASP A 35 -4.97 -24.64 -12.64
N ILE A 36 -4.85 -24.84 -11.32
CA ILE A 36 -4.41 -23.79 -10.41
C ILE A 36 -2.90 -23.61 -10.57
N ASP A 37 -2.46 -22.53 -11.21
CA ASP A 37 -1.07 -22.10 -11.15
C ASP A 37 -0.77 -21.57 -9.74
N TYR A 38 -0.30 -22.48 -8.90
CA TYR A 38 0.14 -22.19 -7.55
C TYR A 38 1.21 -21.10 -7.49
N LYS A 39 2.00 -20.90 -8.55
CA LYS A 39 2.99 -19.81 -8.59
C LYS A 39 2.30 -18.46 -8.72
N ALA A 40 1.35 -18.33 -9.64
CA ALA A 40 0.55 -17.11 -9.79
C ALA A 40 -0.26 -16.82 -8.52
N LEU A 41 -0.90 -17.84 -7.93
CA LEU A 41 -1.66 -17.69 -6.70
C LEU A 41 -0.78 -17.24 -5.51
N THR A 42 0.40 -17.82 -5.37
CA THR A 42 1.38 -17.42 -4.33
C THR A 42 1.81 -15.97 -4.54
N TYR A 43 2.07 -15.58 -5.78
CA TYR A 43 2.48 -14.23 -6.15
C TYR A 43 1.43 -13.18 -5.76
N TYR A 44 0.17 -13.38 -6.14
CA TYR A 44 -0.92 -12.46 -5.79
C TYR A 44 -1.23 -12.46 -4.29
N SER A 45 -1.03 -13.59 -3.60
CA SER A 45 -1.15 -13.67 -2.15
C SER A 45 -0.09 -12.81 -1.44
N ILE A 46 1.15 -12.80 -1.93
CA ILE A 46 2.22 -11.94 -1.40
C ILE A 46 1.85 -10.46 -1.60
N LEU A 47 1.37 -10.09 -2.79
CA LEU A 47 0.89 -8.73 -3.07
C LEU A 47 -0.20 -8.30 -2.09
N LEU A 48 -1.17 -9.17 -1.82
CA LEU A 48 -2.23 -8.91 -0.85
C LEU A 48 -1.69 -8.67 0.55
N ILE A 49 -0.74 -9.50 1.02
CA ILE A 49 -0.11 -9.34 2.34
C ILE A 49 0.61 -7.99 2.44
N ILE A 50 1.33 -7.57 1.39
CA ILE A 50 2.01 -6.27 1.36
C ILE A 50 1.00 -5.13 1.47
N GLN A 51 -0.12 -5.19 0.73
CA GLN A 51 -1.16 -4.16 0.79
C GLN A 51 -1.85 -4.08 2.16
N ILE A 52 -2.08 -5.22 2.81
CA ILE A 52 -2.58 -5.26 4.20
C ILE A 52 -1.55 -4.63 5.15
N GLY A 53 -0.26 -4.96 5.00
CA GLY A 53 0.81 -4.37 5.79
C GLY A 53 0.88 -2.84 5.64
N LEU A 54 0.74 -2.34 4.41
CA LEU A 54 0.68 -0.91 4.11
C LEU A 54 -0.55 -0.23 4.72
N LEU A 55 -1.71 -0.90 4.71
CA LEU A 55 -2.91 -0.40 5.38
C LEU A 55 -2.72 -0.30 6.91
N VAL A 56 -2.12 -1.31 7.52
CA VAL A 56 -1.79 -1.29 8.96
C VAL A 56 -0.78 -0.19 9.30
N LEU A 57 0.22 0.02 8.43
CA LEU A 57 1.17 1.12 8.55
C LEU A 57 0.48 2.48 8.45
N ALA A 58 -0.43 2.67 7.50
CA ALA A 58 -1.26 3.87 7.39
C ALA A 58 -2.01 4.16 8.69
N CYS A 59 -2.64 3.14 9.27
CA CYS A 59 -3.32 3.23 10.57
C CYS A 59 -2.36 3.58 11.73
N SER A 60 -1.09 3.25 11.59
CA SER A 60 -0.06 3.45 12.61
C SER A 60 0.81 4.69 12.39
N VAL A 61 0.44 5.58 11.45
CA VAL A 61 1.25 6.76 11.06
C VAL A 61 1.64 7.69 12.22
N ASN A 62 0.85 7.75 13.29
CA ASN A 62 1.18 8.56 14.48
C ASN A 62 2.02 7.82 15.54
N LYS A 63 2.16 6.50 15.44
CA LYS A 63 2.90 5.66 16.39
C LYS A 63 4.30 5.30 15.87
N VAL A 64 4.48 5.29 14.56
CA VAL A 64 5.72 4.89 13.89
C VAL A 64 6.60 6.11 13.63
N ASN A 65 7.93 5.93 13.64
CA ASN A 65 8.86 6.98 13.25
C ASN A 65 8.55 7.48 11.82
N ASN A 66 8.42 8.79 11.69
CA ASN A 66 8.12 9.52 10.45
C ASN A 66 9.00 9.08 9.26
N ILE A 67 10.29 8.85 9.51
CA ILE A 67 11.25 8.42 8.48
C ILE A 67 10.95 6.99 8.03
N VAL A 68 10.72 6.08 8.98
CA VAL A 68 10.43 4.66 8.69
C VAL A 68 9.11 4.54 7.95
N TYR A 69 8.07 5.23 8.42
CA TYR A 69 6.78 5.27 7.74
C TYR A 69 6.92 5.79 6.30
N GLY A 70 7.60 6.92 6.12
CA GLY A 70 7.81 7.52 4.79
C GLY A 70 8.56 6.57 3.84
N LEU A 71 9.62 5.93 4.32
CA LEU A 71 10.41 5.00 3.52
C LEU A 71 9.58 3.76 3.13
N CYS A 72 8.85 3.16 4.07
CA CYS A 72 8.00 2.00 3.80
C CYS A 72 6.86 2.33 2.82
N MET A 73 6.21 3.49 2.98
CA MET A 73 5.13 3.96 2.11
C MET A 73 5.61 4.41 0.72
N ILE A 74 6.93 4.46 0.45
CA ILE A 74 7.48 4.70 -0.89
C ILE A 74 8.03 3.42 -1.49
N LEU A 75 8.87 2.70 -0.74
CA LEU A 75 9.58 1.53 -1.26
C LEU A 75 8.65 0.33 -1.51
N LEU A 76 7.76 0.00 -0.56
CA LEU A 76 6.88 -1.16 -0.73
C LEU A 76 5.87 -0.96 -1.86
N PRO A 77 5.21 0.21 -2.01
CA PRO A 77 4.33 0.47 -3.14
C PRO A 77 5.07 0.45 -4.48
N LEU A 78 6.31 0.95 -4.53
CA LEU A 78 7.14 0.91 -5.73
C LEU A 78 7.47 -0.53 -6.15
N VAL A 79 7.80 -1.41 -5.20
CA VAL A 79 7.99 -2.84 -5.47
C VAL A 79 6.70 -3.46 -5.99
N THR A 80 5.55 -3.15 -5.37
CA THR A 80 4.25 -3.65 -5.87
C THR A 80 3.88 -3.10 -7.24
N LEU A 81 4.34 -1.91 -7.62
CA LEU A 81 4.09 -1.32 -8.95
C LEU A 81 4.77 -2.12 -10.06
N VAL A 82 6.03 -2.52 -9.84
CA VAL A 82 6.77 -3.35 -10.80
C VAL A 82 6.14 -4.74 -10.92
N MET A 83 5.52 -5.20 -9.84
CA MET A 83 4.91 -6.53 -9.73
C MET A 83 3.44 -6.57 -10.21
N SER A 84 2.78 -5.43 -10.36
CA SER A 84 1.33 -5.37 -10.59
C SER A 84 0.97 -4.88 -11.98
N LEU A 85 -0.11 -5.43 -12.53
CA LEU A 85 -0.87 -4.82 -13.61
C LEU A 85 -1.34 -3.40 -13.23
N PHE A 86 -1.61 -2.56 -14.23
CA PHE A 86 -2.02 -1.14 -14.13
C PHE A 86 -3.18 -0.86 -13.14
N LEU A 87 -3.92 -1.86 -12.68
CA LEU A 87 -5.00 -1.75 -11.70
C LEU A 87 -4.55 -1.19 -10.33
N LEU A 88 -3.30 -1.40 -9.92
CA LEU A 88 -2.77 -0.87 -8.65
C LEU A 88 -2.09 0.51 -8.78
N PHE A 89 -2.21 1.18 -9.93
CA PHE A 89 -1.52 2.45 -10.15
C PHE A 89 -2.03 3.57 -9.22
N ILE A 90 -3.35 3.69 -9.08
CA ILE A 90 -4.00 4.66 -8.19
C ILE A 90 -3.58 4.45 -6.73
N PRO A 91 -3.72 3.25 -6.13
CA PRO A 91 -3.32 3.03 -4.75
C PRO A 91 -1.83 3.26 -4.51
N VAL A 92 -0.96 2.88 -5.45
CA VAL A 92 0.49 3.13 -5.36
C VAL A 92 0.80 4.63 -5.31
N ILE A 93 0.22 5.43 -6.21
CA ILE A 93 0.46 6.88 -6.22
C ILE A 93 0.04 7.51 -4.88
N LEU A 94 -1.14 7.14 -4.37
CA LEU A 94 -1.64 7.68 -3.11
C LEU A 94 -0.74 7.30 -1.92
N GLN A 95 -0.23 6.06 -1.88
CA GLN A 95 0.69 5.61 -0.84
C GLN A 95 2.05 6.33 -0.94
N ILE A 96 2.61 6.50 -2.14
CA ILE A 96 3.86 7.25 -2.34
C ILE A 96 3.70 8.71 -1.90
N ILE A 97 2.59 9.36 -2.26
CA ILE A 97 2.32 10.74 -1.83
C ILE A 97 2.18 10.80 -0.30
N SER A 98 1.48 9.84 0.32
CA SER A 98 1.39 9.72 1.79
C SER A 98 2.78 9.59 2.44
N GLY A 99 3.65 8.75 1.89
CA GLY A 99 5.03 8.60 2.35
C GLY A 99 5.87 9.86 2.18
N GLY A 100 5.70 10.56 1.06
CA GLY A 100 6.33 11.85 0.80
C GLY A 100 5.95 12.92 1.82
N PHE A 101 4.66 13.01 2.17
CA PHE A 101 4.20 13.94 3.20
C PHE A 101 4.78 13.62 4.59
N ALA A 102 5.10 12.37 4.88
CA ALA A 102 5.67 11.98 6.15
C ALA A 102 7.07 12.54 6.43
N PHE A 103 7.81 12.98 5.39
CA PHE A 103 9.09 13.68 5.54
C PHE A 103 8.93 15.16 5.87
N ARG A 104 7.71 15.70 5.76
CA ARG A 104 7.47 17.10 6.09
C ARG A 104 7.71 17.31 7.59
N PRO A 105 8.55 18.28 7.99
CA PRO A 105 8.73 18.60 9.39
C PRO A 105 7.39 19.06 9.94
N LEU A 106 6.85 18.32 10.92
CA LEU A 106 5.80 18.85 11.76
C LEU A 106 6.42 20.06 12.44
N LYS A 107 5.94 21.27 12.15
CA LYS A 107 6.33 22.48 12.89
C LYS A 107 6.31 22.08 14.37
N GLN A 108 7.49 22.03 14.99
CA GLN A 108 7.57 21.93 16.43
C GLN A 108 6.76 23.13 16.91
N GLU A 109 5.69 22.89 17.67
CA GLU A 109 5.18 23.96 18.51
C GLU A 109 6.38 24.38 19.35
N SER A 110 6.92 25.56 19.01
CA SER A 110 7.92 26.24 19.80
C SER A 110 7.35 26.29 21.21
N LYS A 111 7.96 25.51 22.10
CA LYS A 111 7.72 25.65 23.52
C LYS A 111 8.44 26.89 24.02
#